data_AF-A0A933T1P0-F1
#
_entry.id   AF-A0A933T1P0-F1
#
_cell.length_a   1.000
_cell.length_b   1.000
_cell.length_c   1.000
_cell.angle_alpha   90.00
_cell.angle_beta   90.00
_cell.angle_gamma   90.00
#
_symmetry.space_group_name_H-M   'P 1'
#
loop_
_entity.id
_entity.type
_entity.pdbx_description
1 polymer ?
#
loop_
_entity_poly.entity_id
_entity_poly.type
_entity_poly.pdbx_seq_one_letter_code
_entity_poly.pdbx_strand_id
1 'polypeptide(L)'
;MAKIGILTCSNATQDLGCSSVSCLSDFRKRKGAFADYPQDETLTLIGIINCPGCPTLTGPDKLLQRIRALTEFGVDAIHFTYCIKTLCPFKEKYKAALEQAFPNIRIVIGTHEERVAPEEYRRRVKRLFCQPRKAMGDIILKKDEED
;
A
#
# COMPACT_ATOMS: atom_id res chain seq x y z
N MET A 1 -9.85 -5.50 21.11
CA MET A 1 -9.76 -4.25 20.33
C MET A 1 -8.51 -4.39 19.52
N ALA A 2 -8.63 -4.43 18.19
CA ALA A 2 -7.48 -4.59 17.32
C ALA A 2 -6.99 -3.21 16.86
N LYS A 3 -5.73 -2.92 17.16
CA LYS A 3 -5.02 -1.71 16.75
C LYS A 3 -4.35 -1.95 15.40
N ILE A 4 -4.82 -1.24 14.39
CA ILE A 4 -4.48 -1.48 12.99
C ILE A 4 -3.55 -0.39 12.47
N GLY A 5 -2.45 -0.81 11.85
CA GLY A 5 -1.59 0.03 11.02
C GLY A 5 -1.79 -0.31 9.55
N ILE A 6 -1.69 0.68 8.66
CA ILE A 6 -1.81 0.47 7.21
C ILE A 6 -0.50 0.88 6.52
N LEU A 7 0.06 -0.04 5.73
CA LEU A 7 1.21 0.19 4.86
C LEU A 7 0.73 0.40 3.42
N THR A 8 0.92 1.62 2.91
CA THR A 8 0.52 2.01 1.55
C THR A 8 1.70 1.95 0.57
N CYS A 9 1.42 1.80 -0.72
CA CYS A 9 2.46 1.90 -1.76
C CYS A 9 2.81 3.37 -2.01
N SER A 10 4.09 3.73 -1.86
CA SER A 10 4.56 5.11 -2.09
C SER A 10 4.30 5.59 -3.52
N ASN A 11 4.47 4.75 -4.54
CA ASN A 11 4.22 5.16 -5.92
C ASN A 11 2.72 5.42 -6.14
N ALA A 12 1.84 4.59 -5.57
CA ALA A 12 0.40 4.82 -5.68
C ALA A 12 -0.04 6.10 -4.96
N THR A 13 0.50 6.40 -3.78
CA THR A 13 0.11 7.60 -3.03
C THR A 13 0.74 8.87 -3.59
N GLN A 14 2.02 8.85 -3.94
CA GLN A 14 2.78 10.03 -4.38
C GLN A 14 2.64 10.31 -5.88
N ASP A 15 2.69 9.27 -6.74
CA ASP A 15 2.69 9.49 -8.19
C ASP A 15 1.26 9.52 -8.76
N LEU A 16 0.37 8.69 -8.21
CA LEU A 16 -1.03 8.57 -8.67
C LEU A 16 -2.04 9.31 -7.78
N GLY A 17 -1.60 9.98 -6.71
CA GLY A 17 -2.48 10.74 -5.82
C GLY A 17 -3.47 9.88 -5.03
N CYS A 18 -3.15 8.61 -4.76
CA CYS A 18 -4.02 7.75 -3.96
C CYS A 18 -4.13 8.27 -2.52
N SER A 19 -5.35 8.64 -2.11
CA SER A 19 -5.67 9.13 -0.75
C SER A 19 -5.93 8.00 0.26
N SER A 20 -5.71 6.74 -0.11
CA SER A 20 -6.07 5.55 0.69
C SER A 20 -7.57 5.45 1.04
N VAL A 21 -8.44 6.21 0.38
CA VAL A 21 -9.87 6.30 0.70
C VAL A 21 -10.60 4.96 0.58
N SER A 22 -10.28 4.13 -0.41
CA SER A 22 -10.87 2.79 -0.54
C SER A 22 -10.46 1.87 0.61
N CYS A 23 -9.16 1.90 0.98
CA CYS A 23 -8.62 1.13 2.10
C CYS A 23 -9.32 1.53 3.41
N LEU A 24 -9.51 2.83 3.64
CA LEU A 24 -10.16 3.35 4.84
C LEU A 24 -11.68 3.15 4.84
N SER A 25 -12.34 3.22 3.69
CA SER A 25 -13.76 2.88 3.55
C SER A 25 -14.00 1.44 4.00
N ASP A 26 -13.18 0.51 3.52
CA ASP A 26 -13.36 -0.92 3.82
C ASP A 26 -12.89 -1.29 5.23
N PHE A 27 -11.89 -0.58 5.77
CA PHE A 27 -11.57 -0.63 7.20
C PHE A 27 -12.79 -0.28 8.06
N ARG A 28 -13.44 0.85 7.79
CA ARG A 28 -14.63 1.30 8.55
C ARG A 28 -15.83 0.38 8.36
N LYS A 29 -16.00 -0.18 7.16
CA LYS A 29 -17.11 -1.09 6.81
C LYS A 29 -16.82 -2.55 7.14
N ARG A 30 -15.64 -2.88 7.66
CA ARG A 30 -15.16 -4.25 7.91
C ARG A 30 -15.28 -5.16 6.68
N LYS A 31 -14.78 -4.70 5.55
CA LYS A 31 -14.79 -5.41 4.27
C LYS A 31 -13.40 -5.82 3.83
N GLY A 32 -13.33 -6.72 2.85
CA GLY A 32 -12.06 -7.23 2.33
C GLY A 32 -11.27 -7.95 3.42
N ALA A 33 -9.98 -7.63 3.57
CA ALA A 33 -9.12 -8.25 4.57
C ALA A 33 -9.49 -7.90 6.02
N PHE A 34 -10.36 -6.90 6.23
CA PHE A 34 -10.85 -6.54 7.57
C PHE A 34 -12.05 -7.38 8.01
N ALA A 35 -12.64 -8.18 7.12
CA ALA A 35 -13.74 -9.09 7.46
C ALA A 35 -13.28 -10.27 8.35
N ASP A 36 -11.98 -10.57 8.35
CA ASP A 36 -11.38 -11.65 9.15
C ASP A 36 -11.32 -11.33 10.66
N TYR A 37 -11.63 -10.09 11.06
CA TYR A 37 -11.67 -9.70 12.47
C TYR A 37 -13.05 -9.98 13.08
N PRO A 38 -13.14 -10.45 14.34
CA PRO A 38 -14.39 -10.68 15.03
C PRO A 38 -15.29 -9.43 15.01
N GLN A 39 -16.60 -9.62 14.77
CA GLN A 39 -17.55 -8.50 14.63
C GLN A 39 -17.71 -7.67 15.91
N ASP A 40 -17.58 -8.33 17.05
CA ASP A 40 -17.61 -7.75 18.40
C ASP A 40 -16.31 -7.03 18.77
N GLU A 41 -15.20 -7.27 18.06
CA GLU A 41 -13.94 -6.61 18.32
C GLU A 41 -13.85 -5.24 17.63
N THR A 42 -13.73 -4.14 18.38
CA THR A 42 -13.48 -2.81 17.81
C THR A 42 -12.14 -2.72 17.08
N LEU A 43 -12.16 -2.19 15.85
CA LEU A 43 -10.95 -1.85 15.08
C LEU A 43 -10.58 -0.37 15.28
N THR A 44 -9.33 -0.11 15.64
CA THR A 44 -8.81 1.25 15.84
C THR A 44 -7.63 1.49 14.91
N LEU A 45 -7.70 2.55 14.10
CA LEU A 45 -6.58 2.93 13.24
C LEU A 45 -5.53 3.68 14.06
N ILE A 46 -4.33 3.12 14.16
CA ILE A 46 -3.19 3.75 14.84
C ILE A 46 -2.43 4.68 13.90
N GLY A 47 -2.26 4.26 12.65
CA GLY A 47 -1.53 5.08 11.69
C GLY A 47 -1.49 4.48 10.29
N ILE A 48 -1.11 5.35 9.35
CA ILE A 48 -0.89 5.01 7.95
C ILE A 48 0.50 5.48 7.60
N ILE A 49 1.31 4.60 7.01
CA ILE A 49 2.63 4.93 6.52
C ILE A 49 2.80 4.46 5.08
N ASN A 50 3.79 5.02 4.39
CA ASN A 50 4.14 4.60 3.03
C ASN A 50 5.32 3.62 3.08
N CYS A 51 5.30 2.62 2.19
CA CYS A 51 6.45 1.78 1.92
C CYS A 51 7.64 2.64 1.45
N PRO A 52 8.89 2.15 1.52
CA PRO A 52 10.09 2.91 1.15
C PRO A 52 10.20 3.28 -0.34
N GLY A 53 9.16 3.04 -1.15
CA GLY A 53 9.20 3.09 -2.61
C GLY A 53 9.67 1.75 -3.19
N CYS A 54 9.78 1.69 -4.51
CA CYS A 54 10.37 0.53 -5.18
C CYS A 54 11.78 0.29 -4.63
N PRO A 55 12.05 -0.88 -4.03
CA PRO A 55 13.24 -1.05 -3.21
C PRO A 55 14.51 -0.99 -4.05
N THR A 56 15.47 -0.26 -3.51
CA THR A 56 16.87 -0.40 -3.84
C THR A 56 17.52 -1.39 -2.87
N LEU A 57 18.86 -1.48 -2.85
CA LEU A 57 19.63 -2.39 -2.00
C LEU A 57 19.14 -2.45 -0.53
N THR A 58 18.67 -1.33 0.03
CA THR A 58 18.31 -1.14 1.45
C THR A 58 16.80 -1.06 1.71
N GLY A 59 15.97 -1.53 0.78
CA GLY A 59 14.51 -1.47 0.88
C GLY A 59 13.93 -2.06 2.18
N PRO A 60 14.24 -3.32 2.52
CA PRO A 60 13.76 -3.94 3.75
C PRO A 60 14.19 -3.17 5.01
N ASP A 61 15.44 -2.74 5.10
CA ASP A 61 15.96 -2.01 6.28
C ASP A 61 15.22 -0.68 6.48
N LYS A 62 14.98 0.06 5.39
CA LYS A 62 14.18 1.29 5.43
C LYS A 62 12.74 1.02 5.87
N LEU A 63 12.15 -0.10 5.45
CA LEU A 63 10.79 -0.46 5.87
C LEU A 63 10.73 -0.76 7.37
N LEU A 64 11.70 -1.50 7.90
CA LEU A 64 11.81 -1.82 9.33
C LEU A 64 11.85 -0.54 10.18
N GLN A 65 12.70 0.41 9.79
CA GLN A 65 12.81 1.70 10.50
C GLN A 65 11.49 2.49 10.48
N ARG A 66 10.77 2.48 9.35
CA ARG A 66 9.47 3.18 9.25
C ARG A 66 8.36 2.52 10.07
N ILE A 67 8.35 1.19 10.11
CA ILE A 67 7.33 0.46 10.87
C ILE A 67 7.56 0.57 12.37
N ARG A 68 8.80 0.76 12.83
CA ARG A 68 9.12 0.94 14.24
C ARG A 68 8.23 2.01 14.91
N ALA A 69 7.97 3.13 14.22
CA ALA A 69 7.04 4.14 14.71
C ALA A 69 5.63 3.57 14.98
N LEU A 70 5.04 2.78 14.08
CA LEU A 70 3.74 2.14 14.36
C LEU A 70 3.81 1.15 15.52
N THR A 71 4.93 0.43 15.66
CA THR A 71 5.13 -0.55 16.73
C THR A 71 5.23 0.10 18.11
N GLU A 72 5.90 1.25 18.21
CA GLU A 72 6.05 2.01 19.46
C GLU A 72 4.72 2.58 19.97
N PHE A 73 3.76 2.82 19.07
CA PHE A 73 2.39 3.21 19.42
C PHE A 73 1.44 2.00 19.63
N GLY A 74 2.01 0.80 19.70
CA GLY A 74 1.32 -0.42 20.11
C GLY A 74 0.34 -0.97 19.07
N VAL A 75 0.73 -1.03 17.80
CA VAL A 75 -0.06 -1.68 16.76
C VAL A 75 -0.10 -3.21 16.94
N ASP A 76 -1.26 -3.82 16.78
CA ASP A 76 -1.45 -5.28 16.88
C ASP A 76 -1.32 -5.95 15.50
N ALA A 77 -1.76 -5.26 14.43
CA ALA A 77 -1.68 -5.77 13.07
C ALA A 77 -1.34 -4.69 12.04
N ILE A 78 -0.50 -5.03 11.06
CA ILE A 78 -0.15 -4.16 9.95
C ILE A 78 -0.72 -4.75 8.65
N HIS A 79 -1.59 -3.99 8.01
CA HIS A 79 -2.19 -4.34 6.73
C HIS A 79 -1.41 -3.76 5.57
N PHE A 80 -0.97 -4.61 4.65
CA PHE A 80 -0.47 -4.18 3.36
C PHE A 80 -1.64 -3.84 2.45
N THR A 81 -1.65 -2.63 1.92
CA THR A 81 -2.70 -2.17 1.00
C THR A 81 -2.84 -3.06 -0.24
N TYR A 82 -4.02 -3.01 -0.88
CA TYR A 82 -4.30 -3.79 -2.08
C TYR A 82 -3.29 -3.52 -3.21
N CYS A 83 -2.83 -2.27 -3.36
CA CYS A 83 -1.79 -1.94 -4.33
C CYS A 83 -0.45 -2.63 -4.01
N ILE A 84 -0.06 -2.77 -2.74
CA ILE A 84 1.11 -3.58 -2.37
C ILE A 84 0.86 -5.06 -2.65
N LYS A 85 -0.30 -5.59 -2.24
CA LYS A 85 -0.69 -6.99 -2.50
C LYS A 85 -0.54 -7.35 -3.98
N THR A 86 -1.00 -6.48 -4.87
CA THR A 86 -1.15 -6.81 -6.29
C THR A 86 0.05 -6.37 -7.14
N LEU A 87 0.66 -5.22 -6.83
CA LEU A 87 1.68 -4.57 -7.68
C LEU A 87 3.11 -4.76 -7.18
N CYS A 88 3.32 -4.93 -5.86
CA CYS A 88 4.66 -4.98 -5.30
C CYS A 88 5.26 -6.39 -5.47
N PRO A 89 6.37 -6.55 -6.21
CA PRO A 89 7.04 -7.85 -6.31
C PRO A 89 7.78 -8.23 -5.03
N PHE A 90 8.03 -7.28 -4.13
CA PHE A 90 8.78 -7.49 -2.88
C PHE A 90 7.91 -7.68 -1.64
N LYS A 91 6.58 -7.77 -1.79
CA LYS A 91 5.64 -7.86 -0.67
C LYS A 91 5.95 -9.04 0.26
N GLU A 92 6.34 -10.20 -0.27
CA GLU A 92 6.67 -11.38 0.54
C GLU A 92 7.97 -11.19 1.30
N LYS A 93 8.98 -10.57 0.67
CA LYS A 93 10.24 -10.22 1.34
C LYS A 93 10.01 -9.23 2.48
N TYR A 94 9.13 -8.25 2.28
CA TYR A 94 8.74 -7.31 3.32
C TYR A 94 7.97 -7.98 4.45
N LYS A 95 6.99 -8.83 4.12
CA LYS A 95 6.24 -9.60 5.12
C LYS A 95 7.19 -10.42 5.98
N ALA A 96 8.08 -11.21 5.36
CA ALA A 96 9.05 -12.03 6.08
C ALA A 96 9.98 -11.20 6.97
N ALA A 97 10.51 -10.07 6.47
CA ALA A 97 11.38 -9.20 7.26
C ALA A 97 10.66 -8.61 8.49
N LEU A 98 9.38 -8.25 8.34
CA LEU A 98 8.58 -7.70 9.43
C LEU A 98 8.17 -8.76 10.45
N GLU A 99 7.77 -9.94 10.00
CA GLU A 99 7.43 -11.06 10.88
C GLU A 99 8.66 -11.49 11.70
N GLN A 100 9.86 -11.45 11.10
CA GLN A 100 11.11 -11.73 11.80
C GLN A 100 11.48 -10.64 12.83
N ALA A 101 11.33 -9.37 12.48
CA ALA A 101 11.72 -8.26 13.34
C ALA A 101 10.71 -7.93 14.43
N PHE A 102 9.41 -8.18 14.18
CA PHE A 102 8.30 -7.83 15.05
C PHE A 102 7.36 -9.05 15.25
N PRO A 103 7.80 -10.09 15.97
CA PRO A 103 7.07 -11.36 16.07
C PRO A 103 5.69 -11.24 16.74
N ASN A 104 5.46 -10.17 17.51
CA ASN A 104 4.20 -9.93 18.21
C ASN A 104 3.17 -9.17 17.34
N ILE A 105 3.52 -8.79 16.11
CA ILE A 105 2.65 -7.99 15.24
C ILE A 105 2.19 -8.85 14.07
N ARG A 106 0.86 -8.95 13.89
CA ARG A 106 0.27 -9.69 12.78
C ARG A 106 0.43 -8.93 11.47
N ILE A 107 1.12 -9.50 10.48
CA ILE A 107 1.24 -8.92 9.15
C ILE A 107 0.18 -9.50 8.22
N VAL A 108 -0.72 -8.66 7.70
CA VAL A 108 -1.85 -9.07 6.85
C VAL A 108 -1.67 -8.51 5.44
N ILE A 109 -1.77 -9.37 4.41
CA ILE A 109 -1.71 -8.93 3.01
C ILE A 109 -3.13 -8.64 2.50
N GLY A 110 -3.45 -7.36 2.37
CA GLY A 110 -4.71 -6.88 1.81
C GLY A 110 -5.39 -5.82 2.67
N THR A 111 -6.29 -5.07 2.04
CA THR A 111 -7.14 -4.06 2.70
C THR A 111 -8.54 -4.14 2.09
N HIS A 112 -8.83 -3.30 1.09
CA HIS A 112 -10.14 -3.24 0.45
C HIS A 112 -10.43 -4.45 -0.46
N GLU A 113 -11.71 -4.66 -0.74
CA GLU A 113 -12.21 -5.74 -1.60
C GLU A 113 -11.67 -5.62 -3.04
N GLU A 114 -11.48 -6.79 -3.66
CA GLU A 114 -11.06 -6.91 -5.05
C GLU A 114 -12.29 -6.80 -5.95
N ARG A 115 -12.45 -5.67 -6.62
CA ARG A 115 -13.59 -5.44 -7.53
C ARG A 115 -13.36 -5.98 -8.94
N VAL A 116 -12.11 -6.28 -9.27
CA VAL A 116 -11.65 -6.77 -10.58
C VAL A 116 -10.58 -7.83 -10.36
N ALA A 117 -10.34 -8.65 -11.37
CA ALA A 117 -9.26 -9.64 -11.31
C ALA A 117 -7.88 -8.96 -11.14
N PRO A 118 -6.93 -9.56 -10.40
CA PRO A 118 -5.61 -8.97 -10.17
C PRO A 118 -4.84 -8.58 -11.44
N GLU A 119 -4.92 -9.39 -12.50
CA GLU A 119 -4.25 -9.10 -13.77
C GLU A 119 -4.86 -7.91 -14.51
N GLU A 120 -6.18 -7.76 -14.43
CA GLU A 120 -6.86 -6.58 -14.98
C GLU A 120 -6.44 -5.33 -14.19
N TYR A 121 -6.40 -5.42 -12.86
CA TYR A 121 -5.94 -4.32 -12.01
C TYR A 121 -4.51 -3.90 -12.37
N ARG A 122 -3.58 -4.86 -12.48
CA ARG A 122 -2.20 -4.61 -12.91
C ARG A 122 -2.14 -3.91 -14.26
N ARG A 123 -2.92 -4.38 -15.24
CA ARG A 123 -2.96 -3.79 -16.58
C ARG A 123 -3.44 -2.33 -16.54
N ARG A 124 -4.51 -2.06 -15.80
CA ARG A 124 -5.06 -0.70 -15.64
C ARG A 124 -4.06 0.23 -14.95
N VAL A 125 -3.46 -0.22 -13.85
CA VAL A 125 -2.51 0.59 -13.08
C VAL A 125 -1.20 0.81 -13.83
N LYS A 126 -0.70 -0.17 -14.60
CA LYS A 126 0.50 -0.01 -15.45
C LYS A 126 0.34 1.16 -16.41
N ARG A 127 -0.85 1.34 -17.00
CA ARG A 127 -1.11 2.48 -17.88
C ARG A 127 -0.94 3.80 -17.15
N LEU A 128 -1.46 3.91 -15.92
CA LEU A 128 -1.38 5.14 -15.12
C LEU A 128 0.07 5.54 -14.79
N PHE A 129 0.94 4.59 -14.45
CA PHE A 129 2.34 4.87 -14.14
C PHE A 129 3.19 5.25 -15.36
N CYS A 130 2.79 4.82 -16.56
CA CYS A 130 3.54 5.05 -17.79
C CYS A 130 2.96 6.17 -18.67
N GLN A 131 1.97 6.95 -18.18
CA GLN A 131 1.46 8.08 -18.95
C GLN A 131 2.57 9.12 -19.11
N PRO A 132 2.97 9.48 -20.34
CA PRO A 132 3.91 10.56 -20.55
C PRO A 132 3.28 11.85 -20.02
N ARG A 133 3.94 12.50 -19.06
CA ARG A 133 3.61 13.89 -18.76
C ARG A 133 4.13 14.71 -19.93
N LYS A 134 3.26 15.44 -20.62
CA LYS A 134 3.70 16.43 -21.61
C LYS A 134 4.69 17.37 -20.92
N ALA A 135 5.93 17.34 -21.34
CA ALA A 135 6.97 18.24 -20.88
C ALA A 135 6.94 19.52 -21.71
N MET A 136 7.51 20.59 -21.19
CA MET A 136 7.70 21.83 -21.98
C MET A 136 8.47 21.54 -23.28
N GLY A 137 9.41 20.57 -23.25
CA GLY A 137 10.12 20.12 -24.45
C GLY A 137 9.21 19.50 -25.51
N ASP A 138 8.12 18.84 -25.13
CA ASP A 138 7.18 18.27 -26.11
C ASP A 138 6.44 19.38 -26.84
N ILE A 139 6.04 20.45 -26.13
CA ILE A 139 5.41 21.65 -26.69
C ILE A 139 6.39 22.43 -27.58
N ILE A 140 7.62 22.65 -27.10
CA ILE A 140 8.67 23.36 -27.85
C ILE A 140 9.01 22.63 -29.16
N LEU A 141 9.00 21.29 -29.13
CA LEU A 141 9.27 20.45 -30.28
C LEU A 141 8.02 20.11 -31.09
N LYS A 142 6.86 20.69 -30.77
CA LYS A 142 5.56 20.43 -31.43
C LYS A 142 5.16 18.95 -31.51
N LYS A 143 5.60 18.15 -30.55
CA LYS A 143 5.27 16.71 -30.46
C LYS A 143 3.84 16.46 -29.98
N ASP A 144 3.13 17.53 -29.66
CA ASP A 144 1.74 17.59 -29.26
C ASP A 144 0.78 17.85 -30.44
N GLU A 145 1.30 18.09 -31.66
CA GLU A 145 0.52 18.29 -32.89
C GLU A 145 0.31 16.99 -33.71
N GLU A 146 0.86 15.85 -33.29
CA GLU A 146 0.81 14.56 -34.03
C GLU A 146 -0.32 13.59 -33.59
N ASP A 147 -1.30 14.03 -32.79
CA ASP A 147 -2.50 13.22 -32.45
C ASP A 147 -3.67 13.44 -33.45
#